data_AF-A0AAF3EBQ9-F1
#
_entry.id   AF-A0AAF3EBQ9-F1
#
_cell.length_a   1.000
_cell.length_b   1.000
_cell.length_c   1.000
_cell.angle_alpha   90.00
_cell.angle_beta   90.00
_cell.angle_gamma   90.00
#
_symmetry.space_group_name_H-M   'P 1'
#
loop_
_entity.id
_entity.type
_entity.pdbx_description
1 polymer ?
#
loop_
_entity_poly.entity_id
_entity_poly.type
_entity_poly.pdbx_seq_one_letter_code
_entity_poly.pdbx_strand_id
1 'polypeptide(L)'
;MKRLGLVVLWLTFGTSALRLSDSVLDLHLTDEQLLQLSLHPNQAAIDDCVAQDLDLAQRGFNMQLNMPQNLNFLNATTLWGMIGAFIKDADSLVTVCQARQMFYDTLRTEYDSCMDPSYLINSGGAPVNTAMLYVHMMRHLEFMCGGGFGVYTDDMDCFLKNDNDPSLDPCFQTFNQTIHQDYNQLCPAVNTYMNCMNDGYVKLCGNVAGWTMCEYERVGYAWNCPGLRCYLTQN
;
A
#
# COMPACT_ATOMS: atom_id res chain seq x y z
N MET A 1 -2.21 -16.58 -40.51
CA MET A 1 -1.63 -17.18 -39.29
C MET A 1 -1.98 -16.27 -38.12
N LYS A 2 -2.98 -16.68 -37.31
CA LYS A 2 -3.43 -15.95 -36.12
C LYS A 2 -2.47 -16.27 -34.97
N ARG A 3 -1.81 -15.27 -34.38
CA ARG A 3 -1.08 -15.44 -33.12
C ARG A 3 -2.10 -15.44 -32.00
N LEU A 4 -2.21 -16.58 -31.30
CA LEU A 4 -2.98 -16.71 -30.07
C LEU A 4 -2.39 -15.75 -29.02
N GLY A 5 -3.25 -14.88 -28.48
CA GLY A 5 -2.95 -14.09 -27.30
C GLY A 5 -2.81 -15.00 -26.09
N LEU A 6 -1.72 -14.81 -25.35
CA LEU A 6 -1.49 -15.45 -24.06
C LEU A 6 -2.45 -14.78 -23.06
N VAL A 7 -3.61 -15.39 -22.83
CA VAL A 7 -4.47 -15.03 -21.69
C VAL A 7 -3.78 -15.59 -20.46
N VAL A 8 -3.12 -14.72 -19.69
CA VAL A 8 -2.63 -15.05 -18.35
C VAL A 8 -3.86 -15.22 -17.47
N LEU A 9 -4.18 -16.48 -17.19
CA LEU A 9 -5.23 -16.88 -16.26
C LEU A 9 -4.72 -16.55 -14.85
N TRP A 10 -5.21 -15.46 -14.25
CA TRP A 10 -4.98 -15.20 -12.83
C TRP A 10 -5.74 -16.26 -12.02
N LEU A 11 -5.00 -17.19 -11.42
CA LEU A 11 -5.52 -18.13 -10.44
C LEU A 11 -5.92 -17.33 -9.20
N THR A 12 -7.23 -17.30 -8.92
CA THR A 12 -7.84 -16.72 -7.73
C THR A 12 -7.44 -17.53 -6.50
N PHE A 13 -6.27 -17.22 -5.93
CA PHE A 13 -6.02 -17.52 -4.54
C PHE A 13 -6.92 -16.59 -3.72
N GLY A 14 -7.77 -17.16 -2.87
CA GLY A 14 -8.55 -16.40 -1.89
C GLY A 14 -7.58 -15.58 -1.04
N THR A 15 -7.59 -14.27 -1.25
CA THR A 15 -6.59 -13.33 -0.77
C THR A 15 -7.30 -12.28 0.05
N SER A 16 -7.23 -12.41 1.37
CA SER A 16 -7.59 -11.35 2.33
C SER A 16 -6.50 -10.27 2.38
N ALA A 17 -5.85 -9.99 1.25
CA ALA A 17 -4.82 -8.97 1.15
C ALA A 17 -5.39 -7.77 0.41
N LEU A 18 -6.20 -6.99 1.13
CA LEU A 18 -6.40 -5.54 1.01
C LEU A 18 -5.97 -5.02 -0.37
N ARG A 19 -6.93 -4.58 -1.18
CA ARG A 19 -6.89 -4.07 -2.58
C ARG A 19 -5.63 -3.32 -3.09
N LEU A 20 -4.67 -2.98 -2.23
CA LEU A 20 -3.35 -2.44 -2.55
C LEU A 20 -2.55 -3.22 -3.58
N SER A 21 -2.61 -4.57 -3.58
CA SER A 21 -1.84 -5.32 -4.58
C SER A 21 -2.30 -4.91 -5.96
N ASP A 22 -3.61 -4.85 -6.18
CA ASP A 22 -4.18 -4.44 -7.45
C ASP A 22 -3.88 -2.96 -7.69
N SER A 23 -3.98 -2.10 -6.66
CA SER A 23 -3.80 -0.66 -6.80
C SER A 23 -2.42 -0.11 -7.08
N VAL A 24 -1.39 -0.92 -6.85
CA VAL A 24 -0.01 -0.53 -7.15
C VAL A 24 0.66 -1.44 -8.18
N LEU A 25 0.18 -2.69 -8.39
CA LEU A 25 0.76 -3.61 -9.39
C LEU A 25 0.77 -3.04 -10.80
N ASP A 26 -0.25 -2.25 -11.13
CA ASP A 26 -0.49 -1.75 -12.49
C ASP A 26 0.11 -0.36 -12.73
N LEU A 27 0.96 0.16 -11.85
CA LEU A 27 1.82 1.31 -12.20
C LEU A 27 2.89 0.89 -13.23
N HIS A 28 2.47 0.56 -14.45
CA HIS A 28 3.34 0.38 -15.61
C HIS A 28 3.77 1.75 -16.10
N LEU A 29 4.68 2.35 -15.34
CA LEU A 29 5.25 3.64 -15.67
C LEU A 29 6.22 3.49 -16.85
N THR A 30 6.14 4.40 -17.82
CA THR A 30 7.09 4.50 -18.93
C THR A 30 8.45 4.98 -18.42
N ASP A 31 9.52 4.76 -19.18
CA ASP A 31 10.86 5.27 -18.86
C ASP A 31 10.88 6.79 -18.61
N GLU A 32 9.95 7.55 -19.20
CA GLU A 32 9.78 8.99 -18.98
C GLU A 32 9.16 9.32 -17.61
N GLN A 33 8.23 8.48 -17.14
CA GLN A 33 7.63 8.59 -15.80
C GLN A 33 8.59 8.10 -14.71
N LEU A 34 9.41 7.09 -15.01
CA LEU A 34 10.60 6.73 -14.24
C LEU A 34 11.57 7.91 -14.16
N LEU A 35 11.75 8.62 -15.29
CA LEU A 35 12.57 9.82 -15.34
C LEU A 35 11.99 10.89 -14.41
N GLN A 36 10.68 11.14 -14.41
CA GLN A 36 10.04 12.12 -13.52
C GLN A 36 10.14 11.77 -12.02
N LEU A 37 10.07 10.48 -11.66
CA LEU A 37 10.40 10.03 -10.29
C LEU A 37 11.89 10.23 -9.97
N SER A 38 12.76 10.13 -10.97
CA SER A 38 14.20 10.43 -10.86
C SER A 38 14.58 11.90 -11.08
N LEU A 39 13.64 12.80 -11.41
CA LEU A 39 13.91 14.23 -11.60
C LEU A 39 14.02 14.96 -10.25
N HIS A 40 13.53 14.34 -9.16
CA HIS A 40 13.75 14.75 -7.79
C HIS A 40 14.09 13.54 -6.90
N PRO A 41 15.17 12.80 -7.22
CA PRO A 41 15.61 11.73 -6.34
C PRO A 41 15.92 12.38 -5.00
N ASN A 42 15.30 11.85 -3.94
CA ASN A 42 15.57 12.35 -2.61
C ASN A 42 16.95 11.85 -2.19
N GLN A 43 17.98 12.64 -2.50
CA GLN A 43 19.37 12.26 -2.27
C GLN A 43 19.62 11.98 -0.78
N ALA A 44 18.96 12.72 0.11
CA ALA A 44 19.02 12.43 1.54
C ALA A 44 18.49 11.03 1.84
N ALA A 45 17.35 10.63 1.26
CA ALA A 45 16.86 9.27 1.44
C ALA A 45 17.80 8.18 0.88
N ILE A 46 18.46 8.47 -0.26
CA ILE A 46 19.44 7.55 -0.86
C ILE A 46 20.66 7.35 0.04
N ASP A 47 21.14 8.41 0.68
CA ASP A 47 22.36 8.40 1.48
C ASP A 47 22.12 7.96 2.94
N ASP A 48 20.93 8.22 3.48
CA ASP A 48 20.63 8.05 4.91
C ASP A 48 20.07 6.67 5.27
N CYS A 49 19.59 5.86 4.31
CA CYS A 49 19.11 4.50 4.60
C CYS A 49 20.25 3.47 4.57
N VAL A 50 20.51 2.82 5.71
CA VAL A 50 21.49 1.75 5.81
C VAL A 50 20.86 0.42 5.38
N ALA A 51 21.33 -0.14 4.26
CA ALA A 51 20.79 -1.37 3.68
C ALA A 51 20.75 -2.56 4.66
N GLN A 52 21.77 -2.67 5.51
CA GLN A 52 21.85 -3.72 6.53
C GLN A 52 20.74 -3.59 7.58
N ASP A 53 20.38 -2.37 7.95
CA ASP A 53 19.36 -2.11 8.98
C ASP A 53 17.96 -2.32 8.41
N LEU A 54 17.71 -1.95 7.16
CA LEU A 54 16.47 -2.29 6.44
C LEU A 54 16.28 -3.81 6.31
N ASP A 55 17.33 -4.52 5.93
CA ASP A 55 17.31 -5.99 5.80
C ASP A 55 17.12 -6.67 7.17
N LEU A 56 17.73 -6.16 8.24
CA LEU A 56 17.49 -6.62 9.60
C LEU A 56 16.04 -6.36 10.05
N ALA A 57 15.53 -5.15 9.82
CA ALA A 57 14.16 -4.76 10.16
C ALA A 57 13.14 -5.67 9.46
N GLN A 58 13.32 -5.91 8.16
CA GLN A 58 12.44 -6.78 7.37
C GLN A 58 12.47 -8.22 7.88
N ARG A 59 13.65 -8.77 8.19
CA ARG A 59 13.75 -10.11 8.76
C ARG A 59 13.05 -10.22 10.11
N GLY A 60 13.20 -9.22 10.97
CA GLY A 60 12.51 -9.17 12.27
C GLY A 60 10.99 -9.17 12.11
N PHE A 61 10.49 -8.33 11.21
CA PHE A 61 9.07 -8.30 10.83
C PHE A 61 8.58 -9.67 10.34
N ASN A 62 9.30 -10.28 9.40
CA ASN A 62 8.92 -11.59 8.85
C ASN A 62 8.93 -12.69 9.92
N MET A 63 9.91 -12.69 10.80
CA MET A 63 10.03 -13.66 11.88
C MET A 63 8.85 -13.59 12.84
N GLN A 64 8.40 -12.38 13.19
CA GLN A 64 7.26 -12.17 14.07
C GLN A 64 5.95 -12.71 13.48
N LEU A 65 5.82 -12.70 12.15
CA LEU A 65 4.65 -13.19 11.44
C LEU A 65 4.82 -14.61 10.88
N ASN A 66 5.91 -15.30 11.25
CA ASN A 66 6.25 -16.64 10.77
C ASN A 66 6.29 -16.73 9.22
N MET A 67 6.80 -15.69 8.57
CA MET A 67 6.96 -15.60 7.12
C MET A 67 8.41 -15.93 6.69
N PRO A 68 8.64 -16.32 5.42
CA PRO A 68 9.98 -16.53 4.91
C PRO A 68 10.86 -15.28 5.08
N GLN A 69 12.00 -15.43 5.77
CA GLN A 69 12.86 -14.30 6.13
C GLN A 69 13.53 -13.62 4.91
N ASN A 70 13.54 -14.26 3.75
CA ASN A 70 14.07 -13.70 2.51
C ASN A 70 13.06 -12.80 1.76
N LEU A 71 11.80 -12.71 2.20
CA LEU A 71 10.85 -11.77 1.61
C LEU A 71 11.19 -10.34 2.02
N ASN A 72 11.26 -9.45 1.05
CA ASN A 72 11.55 -8.04 1.28
C ASN A 72 10.86 -7.18 0.21
N PHE A 73 11.29 -5.92 0.10
CA PHE A 73 10.76 -4.97 -0.88
C PHE A 73 10.85 -5.45 -2.34
N LEU A 74 11.76 -6.37 -2.70
CA LEU A 74 11.82 -6.95 -4.05
C LEU A 74 10.67 -7.93 -4.33
N ASN A 75 10.00 -8.40 -3.28
CA ASN A 75 8.88 -9.34 -3.36
C ASN A 75 7.61 -8.75 -2.72
N ALA A 76 7.41 -7.43 -2.86
CA ALA A 76 6.34 -6.68 -2.19
C ALA A 76 4.95 -7.29 -2.36
N THR A 77 4.62 -7.80 -3.55
CA THR A 77 3.32 -8.45 -3.82
C THR A 77 3.11 -9.70 -2.99
N THR A 78 4.12 -10.58 -2.94
CA THR A 78 4.05 -11.80 -2.14
C THR A 78 4.00 -11.47 -0.65
N LEU A 79 4.85 -10.53 -0.22
CA LEU A 79 4.88 -10.08 1.17
C LEU A 79 3.53 -9.52 1.61
N TRP A 80 2.92 -8.66 0.79
CA TRP A 80 1.60 -8.11 1.07
C TRP A 80 0.51 -9.17 1.11
N GLY A 81 0.50 -10.07 0.12
CA GLY A 81 -0.41 -11.21 0.07
C GLY A 81 -0.37 -12.05 1.37
N MET A 82 0.83 -12.25 1.91
CA MET A 82 1.02 -13.00 3.16
C MET A 82 0.56 -12.21 4.40
N ILE A 83 0.84 -10.91 4.47
CA ILE A 83 0.38 -10.04 5.57
C ILE A 83 -1.15 -9.99 5.60
N GLY A 84 -1.79 -9.77 4.46
CA GLY A 84 -3.24 -9.78 4.36
C GLY A 84 -3.86 -11.12 4.77
N ALA A 85 -3.30 -12.24 4.29
CA ALA A 85 -3.75 -13.57 4.70
C ALA A 85 -3.52 -13.86 6.20
N PHE A 86 -2.61 -13.14 6.85
CA PHE A 86 -2.36 -13.23 8.28
C PHE A 86 -3.44 -12.51 9.10
N ILE A 87 -3.92 -11.35 8.64
CA ILE A 87 -4.93 -10.54 9.33
C ILE A 87 -6.31 -11.17 9.11
N LYS A 88 -6.87 -11.74 10.18
CA LYS A 88 -8.16 -12.46 10.19
C LYS A 88 -9.14 -11.94 11.24
N ASP A 89 -8.63 -11.18 12.20
CA ASP A 89 -9.33 -10.67 13.36
C ASP A 89 -8.49 -9.55 14.02
N ALA A 90 -9.01 -8.96 15.10
CA ALA A 90 -8.29 -7.94 15.84
C ALA A 90 -6.97 -8.43 16.45
N ASP A 91 -6.91 -9.68 16.94
CA ASP A 91 -5.71 -10.24 17.60
C ASP A 91 -4.56 -10.44 16.60
N SER A 92 -4.86 -10.92 15.40
CA SER A 92 -3.90 -11.04 14.32
C SER A 92 -3.45 -9.66 13.80
N LEU A 93 -4.34 -8.66 13.74
CA LEU A 93 -3.93 -7.27 13.47
C LEU A 93 -2.97 -6.74 14.54
N VAL A 94 -3.26 -6.96 15.83
CA VAL A 94 -2.35 -6.58 16.94
C VAL A 94 -0.97 -7.18 16.73
N THR A 95 -0.90 -8.44 16.29
CA THR A 95 0.37 -9.12 16.03
C THR A 95 1.13 -8.49 14.84
N VAL A 96 0.43 -8.14 13.76
CA VAL A 96 1.02 -7.38 12.64
C VAL A 96 1.52 -6.01 13.10
N CYS A 97 0.78 -5.34 13.97
CA CYS A 97 1.18 -4.04 14.50
C CYS A 97 2.40 -4.11 15.42
N GLN A 98 2.53 -5.17 16.21
CA GLN A 98 3.76 -5.42 16.97
C GLN A 98 4.96 -5.68 16.05
N ALA A 99 4.77 -6.45 14.97
CA ALA A 99 5.81 -6.67 13.97
C ALA A 99 6.22 -5.37 13.27
N ARG A 100 5.25 -4.53 12.89
CA ARG A 100 5.50 -3.20 12.29
C ARG A 100 6.22 -2.28 13.26
N GLN A 101 5.85 -2.29 14.54
CA GLN A 101 6.55 -1.49 15.55
C GLN A 101 8.02 -1.91 15.67
N MET A 102 8.30 -3.22 15.70
CA MET A 102 9.67 -3.74 15.70
C MET A 102 10.45 -3.33 14.44
N PHE A 103 9.81 -3.38 13.28
CA PHE A 103 10.39 -2.89 12.03
C PHE A 103 10.81 -1.42 12.15
N TYR A 104 9.89 -0.57 12.63
CA TYR A 104 10.17 0.85 12.85
C TYR A 104 11.27 1.07 13.90
N ASP A 105 11.24 0.36 15.03
CA ASP A 105 12.22 0.52 16.11
C ASP A 105 13.64 0.08 15.74
N THR A 106 13.75 -0.76 14.71
CA THR A 106 15.04 -1.15 14.12
C THR A 106 15.62 -0.02 13.27
N LEU A 107 14.79 0.65 12.46
CA LEU A 107 15.23 1.72 11.56
C LEU A 107 15.31 3.11 12.22
N ARG A 108 14.39 3.42 13.14
CA ARG A 108 14.30 4.68 13.88
C ARG A 108 14.33 5.89 12.95
N THR A 109 15.42 6.65 13.00
CA THR A 109 15.64 7.87 12.22
C THR A 109 15.81 7.60 10.74
N GLU A 110 16.14 6.37 10.35
CA GLU A 110 16.30 5.96 8.95
C GLU A 110 14.97 5.54 8.31
N TYR A 111 13.89 5.40 9.10
CA TYR A 111 12.63 4.84 8.60
C TYR A 111 12.11 5.59 7.38
N ASP A 112 12.04 6.91 7.42
CA ASP A 112 11.51 7.68 6.28
C ASP A 112 12.41 7.60 5.04
N SER A 113 13.74 7.56 5.24
CA SER A 113 14.70 7.39 4.15
C SER A 113 14.60 6.00 3.51
N CYS A 114 14.45 4.96 4.33
CA CYS A 114 14.28 3.59 3.84
C CYS A 114 12.90 3.34 3.23
N MET A 115 11.87 4.07 3.68
CA MET A 115 10.52 4.07 3.12
C MET A 115 10.33 5.14 2.03
N ASP A 116 11.41 5.52 1.34
CA ASP A 116 11.38 6.37 0.16
C ASP A 116 11.56 5.51 -1.11
N PRO A 117 10.66 5.60 -2.10
CA PRO A 117 10.81 4.87 -3.35
C PRO A 117 12.16 5.14 -4.04
N SER A 118 12.72 6.35 -3.91
CA SER A 118 14.01 6.73 -4.51
C SER A 118 15.14 5.82 -4.04
N TYR A 119 15.21 5.50 -2.75
CA TYR A 119 16.22 4.58 -2.22
C TYR A 119 16.01 3.16 -2.76
N LEU A 120 14.77 2.64 -2.69
CA LEU A 120 14.46 1.28 -3.10
C LEU A 120 14.72 1.04 -4.60
N ILE A 121 14.50 2.06 -5.43
CA ILE A 121 14.75 2.02 -6.88
C ILE A 121 16.25 2.14 -7.18
N ASN A 122 16.91 3.19 -6.67
CA ASN A 122 18.28 3.53 -7.08
C ASN A 122 19.34 2.67 -6.38
N SER A 123 19.16 2.42 -5.08
CA SER A 123 20.10 1.66 -4.26
C SER A 123 19.66 0.20 -4.08
N GLY A 124 18.34 -0.02 -3.95
CA GLY A 124 17.75 -1.35 -3.74
C GLY A 124 17.54 -2.17 -5.03
N GLY A 125 17.55 -1.53 -6.20
CA GLY A 125 17.36 -2.20 -7.50
C GLY A 125 15.93 -2.71 -7.74
N ALA A 126 14.94 -2.21 -7.00
CA ALA A 126 13.55 -2.61 -7.17
C ALA A 126 12.94 -1.98 -8.44
N PRO A 127 12.13 -2.73 -9.20
CA PRO A 127 11.22 -2.13 -10.17
C PRO A 127 10.30 -1.12 -9.47
N VAL A 128 9.94 -0.05 -10.17
CA VAL A 128 9.23 1.08 -9.56
C VAL A 128 7.87 0.70 -8.99
N ASN A 129 7.08 -0.10 -9.71
CA ASN A 129 5.82 -0.61 -9.19
C ASN A 129 6.02 -1.41 -7.89
N THR A 130 7.07 -2.23 -7.82
CA THR A 130 7.41 -3.00 -6.62
C THR A 130 7.84 -2.08 -5.46
N ALA A 131 8.69 -1.08 -5.73
CA ALA A 131 9.12 -0.10 -4.73
C ALA A 131 7.94 0.71 -4.17
N MET A 132 7.07 1.20 -5.05
CA MET A 132 5.85 1.92 -4.68
C MET A 132 4.92 1.04 -3.85
N LEU A 133 4.70 -0.22 -4.27
CA LEU A 133 3.83 -1.15 -3.54
C LEU A 133 4.34 -1.39 -2.13
N TYR A 134 5.66 -1.59 -1.99
CA TYR A 134 6.27 -1.80 -0.69
C TYR A 134 6.13 -0.57 0.22
N VAL A 135 6.40 0.63 -0.29
CA VAL A 135 6.24 1.86 0.50
C VAL A 135 4.78 2.08 0.90
N HIS A 136 3.85 1.92 -0.05
CA HIS A 136 2.42 2.03 0.23
C HIS A 136 2.00 1.04 1.31
N MET A 137 2.36 -0.24 1.16
CA MET A 137 2.10 -1.27 2.16
C MET A 137 2.56 -0.84 3.56
N MET A 138 3.79 -0.33 3.70
CA MET A 138 4.32 0.07 5.00
C MET A 138 3.60 1.31 5.57
N ARG A 139 3.21 2.27 4.72
CA ARG A 139 2.41 3.44 5.12
C ARG A 139 0.98 3.05 5.53
N HIS A 140 0.38 2.09 4.84
CA HIS A 140 -0.92 1.55 5.21
C HIS A 140 -0.87 0.81 6.55
N LEU A 141 0.13 -0.04 6.76
CA LEU A 141 0.33 -0.68 8.06
C LEU A 141 0.60 0.33 9.17
N GLU A 142 1.35 1.40 8.90
CA GLU A 142 1.54 2.51 9.84
C GLU A 142 0.22 3.17 10.24
N PHE A 143 -0.68 3.43 9.28
CA PHE A 143 -1.99 3.98 9.59
C PHE A 143 -2.88 2.99 10.34
N MET A 144 -2.99 1.75 9.86
CA MET A 144 -3.77 0.68 10.50
C MET A 144 -3.33 0.44 11.95
N CYS A 145 -2.03 0.52 12.22
CA CYS A 145 -1.46 0.29 13.55
C CYS A 145 -1.37 1.54 14.42
N GLY A 146 -1.72 2.70 13.87
CA GLY A 146 -1.72 3.99 14.54
C GLY A 146 -3.10 4.62 14.48
N GLY A 147 -3.25 5.65 13.64
CA GLY A 147 -4.45 6.49 13.58
C GLY A 147 -5.75 5.74 13.24
N GLY A 148 -5.68 4.60 12.55
CA GLY A 148 -6.83 3.77 12.20
C GLY A 148 -7.10 2.61 13.16
N PHE A 149 -6.20 2.33 14.11
CA PHE A 149 -6.20 1.06 14.87
C PHE A 149 -7.51 0.77 15.57
N GLY A 150 -8.05 1.73 16.33
CA GLY A 150 -9.32 1.54 17.05
C GLY A 150 -10.48 1.20 16.12
N VAL A 151 -10.57 1.88 14.96
CA VAL A 151 -11.64 1.62 13.99
C VAL A 151 -11.48 0.24 13.35
N TYR A 152 -10.26 -0.13 12.96
CA TYR A 152 -10.01 -1.47 12.39
C TYR A 152 -10.32 -2.59 13.39
N THR A 153 -10.02 -2.42 14.67
CA THR A 153 -10.33 -3.44 15.68
C THR A 153 -11.81 -3.49 16.04
N ASP A 154 -12.48 -2.35 16.07
CA ASP A 154 -13.91 -2.25 16.43
C ASP A 154 -14.82 -2.77 15.30
N ASP A 155 -14.46 -2.47 14.04
CA ASP A 155 -15.25 -2.81 12.84
C ASP A 155 -14.57 -3.87 11.95
N MET A 156 -13.67 -4.69 12.51
CA MET A 156 -12.85 -5.68 11.79
C MET A 156 -13.68 -6.56 10.85
N ASP A 157 -14.77 -7.13 11.36
CA ASP A 157 -15.66 -8.00 10.60
C ASP A 157 -16.24 -7.30 9.37
N CYS A 158 -16.51 -5.99 9.46
CA CYS A 158 -17.00 -5.21 8.34
C CYS A 158 -15.93 -5.01 7.28
N PHE A 159 -14.70 -4.65 7.68
CA PHE A 159 -13.60 -4.51 6.73
C PHE A 159 -13.29 -5.84 6.03
N LEU A 160 -13.10 -6.92 6.78
CA LEU A 160 -12.78 -8.24 6.21
C LEU A 160 -13.87 -8.76 5.27
N LYS A 161 -15.15 -8.52 5.60
CA LYS A 161 -16.27 -8.91 4.75
C LYS A 161 -16.31 -8.14 3.43
N ASN A 162 -16.01 -6.84 3.47
CA ASN A 162 -16.23 -5.94 2.35
C ASN A 162 -14.95 -5.61 1.56
N ASP A 163 -13.79 -6.12 1.98
CA ASP A 163 -12.51 -5.89 1.29
C ASP A 163 -12.58 -6.29 -0.20
N ASN A 164 -13.35 -7.32 -0.52
CA ASN A 164 -13.58 -7.80 -1.88
C ASN A 164 -14.97 -7.46 -2.43
N ASP A 165 -15.65 -6.43 -1.90
CA ASP A 165 -16.99 -6.06 -2.37
C ASP A 165 -16.92 -5.49 -3.81
N PRO A 166 -17.59 -6.11 -4.81
CA PRO A 166 -17.48 -5.68 -6.21
C PRO A 166 -17.93 -4.24 -6.47
N SER A 167 -18.71 -3.63 -5.56
CA SER A 167 -19.14 -2.24 -5.68
C SER A 167 -17.99 -1.23 -5.54
N LEU A 168 -16.85 -1.66 -4.98
CA LEU A 168 -15.64 -0.86 -4.83
C LEU A 168 -14.70 -0.96 -6.04
N ASP A 169 -14.87 -1.97 -6.91
CA ASP A 169 -14.02 -2.19 -8.09
C ASP A 169 -13.98 -1.00 -9.06
N PRO A 170 -15.12 -0.30 -9.32
CA PRO A 170 -15.12 0.89 -10.16
C PRO A 170 -14.23 2.02 -9.63
N CYS A 171 -14.09 2.17 -8.31
CA CYS A 171 -13.21 3.17 -7.70
C CYS A 171 -11.78 2.95 -8.17
N PHE A 172 -11.34 1.70 -8.09
CA PHE A 172 -9.99 1.31 -8.46
C PHE A 172 -9.75 1.35 -9.97
N GLN A 173 -10.69 0.80 -10.76
CA GLN A 173 -10.58 0.80 -12.22
C GLN A 173 -10.50 2.22 -12.80
N THR A 174 -11.29 3.16 -12.25
CA THR A 174 -11.29 4.57 -12.66
C THR A 174 -9.96 5.24 -12.34
N PHE A 175 -9.41 4.98 -11.16
CA PHE A 175 -8.09 5.47 -10.77
C PHE A 175 -7.01 5.00 -11.74
N ASN A 176 -6.92 3.69 -11.96
CA ASN A 176 -5.94 3.10 -12.88
C ASN A 176 -6.07 3.64 -14.30
N GLN A 177 -7.28 3.67 -14.84
CA GLN A 177 -7.51 4.19 -16.19
C GLN A 177 -7.04 5.64 -16.33
N THR A 178 -7.27 6.47 -15.31
CA THR A 178 -6.91 7.89 -15.30
C THR A 178 -5.39 8.07 -15.32
N ILE A 179 -4.66 7.40 -14.42
CA ILE A 179 -3.20 7.56 -14.30
C ILE A 179 -2.44 6.88 -15.45
N HIS A 180 -3.01 5.82 -16.05
CA HIS A 180 -2.46 5.21 -17.26
C HIS A 180 -2.58 6.13 -18.48
N GLN A 181 -3.66 6.91 -18.56
CA GLN A 181 -3.86 7.87 -19.64
C GLN A 181 -2.99 9.11 -19.47
N ASP A 182 -2.91 9.66 -18.26
CA ASP A 182 -2.11 10.83 -17.94
C ASP A 182 -1.66 10.80 -16.47
N TYR A 183 -0.38 10.51 -16.24
CA TYR A 183 0.18 10.49 -14.89
C TYR A 183 0.20 11.87 -14.22
N ASN A 184 0.12 12.98 -14.97
CA ASN A 184 -0.04 14.31 -14.36
C ASN A 184 -1.39 14.44 -13.63
N GLN A 185 -2.34 13.53 -13.87
CA GLN A 185 -3.58 13.42 -13.11
C GLN A 185 -3.45 12.62 -11.82
N LEU A 186 -2.25 12.19 -11.40
CA LEU A 186 -2.08 11.35 -10.20
C LEU A 186 -2.85 11.90 -9.00
N CYS A 187 -2.58 13.14 -8.57
CA CYS A 187 -3.21 13.67 -7.37
C CYS A 187 -4.73 13.92 -7.49
N PRO A 188 -5.24 14.48 -8.61
CA PRO A 188 -6.68 14.48 -8.88
C PRO A 188 -7.33 13.08 -8.88
N ALA A 189 -6.65 12.08 -9.45
CA ALA A 189 -7.11 10.71 -9.52
C ALA A 189 -7.15 10.06 -8.13
N VAL A 190 -6.11 10.24 -7.31
CA VAL A 190 -6.07 9.78 -5.91
C VAL A 190 -7.20 10.44 -5.11
N ASN A 191 -7.42 11.75 -5.28
CA ASN A 191 -8.53 12.43 -4.60
C ASN A 191 -9.89 11.82 -4.98
N THR A 192 -10.09 11.50 -6.26
CA THR A 192 -11.31 10.84 -6.72
C THR A 192 -11.43 9.43 -6.14
N TYR A 193 -10.33 8.69 -6.11
CA TYR A 193 -10.26 7.33 -5.57
C TYR A 193 -10.59 7.27 -4.08
N MET A 194 -9.95 8.11 -3.24
CA MET A 194 -10.21 8.10 -1.80
C MET A 194 -11.66 8.45 -1.48
N ASN A 195 -12.26 9.38 -2.22
CA ASN A 195 -13.66 9.79 -2.01
C ASN A 195 -14.61 8.66 -2.42
N CYS A 196 -14.29 7.93 -3.50
CA CYS A 196 -15.04 6.75 -3.90
C CYS A 196 -14.96 5.63 -2.83
N MET A 197 -13.78 5.39 -2.26
CA MET A 197 -13.60 4.45 -1.16
C MET A 197 -14.35 4.90 0.11
N ASN A 198 -14.33 6.20 0.43
CA ASN A 198 -15.12 6.78 1.52
C ASN A 198 -16.61 6.49 1.34
N ASP A 199 -17.17 6.87 0.19
CA ASP A 199 -18.60 6.69 -0.11
C ASP A 199 -19.02 5.22 -0.12
N GLY A 200 -18.14 4.34 -0.59
CA GLY A 200 -18.34 2.90 -0.55
C GLY A 200 -18.43 2.38 0.87
N TYR A 201 -17.43 2.67 1.70
CA TYR A 201 -17.38 2.19 3.08
C TYR A 201 -18.37 2.91 4.02
N VAL A 202 -18.78 4.15 3.73
CA VAL A 202 -19.94 4.79 4.39
C VAL A 202 -21.18 3.93 4.23
N LYS A 203 -21.45 3.43 3.02
CA LYS A 203 -22.63 2.60 2.73
C LYS A 203 -22.53 1.20 3.33
N LEU A 204 -21.33 0.64 3.39
CA LEU A 204 -21.11 -0.75 3.83
C LEU A 204 -20.92 -0.88 5.35
N CYS A 205 -20.23 0.08 5.96
CA CYS A 205 -19.73 0.01 7.34
C CYS A 205 -20.00 1.28 8.17
N GLY A 206 -20.48 2.37 7.57
CA GLY A 206 -20.80 3.63 8.26
C GLY A 206 -19.70 4.69 8.17
N ASN A 207 -20.00 5.89 8.68
CA ASN A 207 -19.21 7.10 8.40
C ASN A 207 -17.75 7.03 8.90
N VAL A 208 -17.52 6.41 10.06
CA VAL A 208 -16.16 6.29 10.63
C VAL A 208 -15.32 5.32 9.79
N ALA A 209 -15.90 4.22 9.32
CA ALA A 209 -15.23 3.27 8.43
C ALA A 209 -14.92 3.89 7.07
N GLY A 210 -15.85 4.68 6.50
CA GLY A 210 -15.60 5.42 5.27
C GLY A 210 -14.44 6.42 5.37
N TRP A 211 -14.41 7.22 6.45
CA TRP A 211 -13.28 8.10 6.70
C TRP A 211 -11.97 7.31 6.88
N THR A 212 -12.02 6.18 7.58
CA THR A 212 -10.84 5.33 7.80
C THR A 212 -10.29 4.80 6.48
N MET A 213 -11.13 4.35 5.56
CA MET A 213 -10.68 3.86 4.25
C MET A 213 -10.21 4.99 3.33
N CYS A 214 -10.77 6.18 3.47
CA CYS A 214 -10.24 7.36 2.82
C CYS A 214 -8.81 7.66 3.29
N GLU A 215 -8.58 7.70 4.62
CA GLU A 215 -7.27 7.97 5.19
C GLU A 215 -6.27 6.87 4.88
N TYR A 216 -6.73 5.62 4.87
CA TYR A 216 -5.97 4.47 4.39
C TYR A 216 -5.41 4.77 3.00
N GLU A 217 -6.25 5.02 1.98
CA GLU A 217 -5.72 5.32 0.65
C GLU A 217 -4.86 6.61 0.63
N ARG A 218 -5.23 7.64 1.39
CA ARG A 218 -4.49 8.91 1.43
C ARG A 218 -3.04 8.72 1.89
N VAL A 219 -2.77 7.88 2.89
CA VAL A 219 -1.41 7.73 3.43
C VAL A 219 -0.45 7.08 2.44
N GLY A 220 -0.93 6.21 1.55
CA GLY A 220 -0.12 5.64 0.47
C GLY A 220 0.46 6.72 -0.45
N TYR A 221 -0.33 7.75 -0.77
CA TYR A 221 0.04 8.80 -1.72
C TYR A 221 0.45 10.14 -1.08
N ALA A 222 0.55 10.22 0.25
CA ALA A 222 0.74 11.49 0.96
C ALA A 222 2.02 12.23 0.55
N TRP A 223 3.05 11.49 0.14
CA TRP A 223 4.32 12.04 -0.34
C TRP A 223 4.17 12.68 -1.72
N ASN A 224 3.54 11.98 -2.67
CA ASN A 224 3.36 12.47 -4.04
C ASN A 224 2.30 13.57 -4.13
N CYS A 225 1.31 13.54 -3.23
CA CYS A 225 0.15 14.41 -3.25
C CYS A 225 -0.05 15.14 -1.92
N PRO A 226 0.87 16.06 -1.57
CA PRO A 226 0.77 16.85 -0.35
C PRO A 226 -0.44 17.79 -0.45
N GLY A 227 -1.45 17.59 0.41
CA GLY A 227 -2.65 18.44 0.45
C GLY A 227 -3.97 17.70 0.36
N LEU A 228 -3.95 16.41 0.02
CA LEU A 228 -5.14 15.56 0.08
C LEU A 228 -5.69 15.50 1.52
N ARG A 229 -7.02 15.41 1.67
CA ARG A 229 -7.73 15.40 2.94
C ARG A 229 -8.94 14.49 2.88
N CYS A 230 -9.18 13.75 3.96
CA CYS A 230 -10.41 13.03 4.17
C CYS A 230 -11.30 13.76 5.16
N TYR A 231 -12.58 13.83 4.83
CA TYR A 231 -13.58 14.43 5.69
C TYR A 231 -14.55 13.36 6.16
N LEU A 232 -14.97 13.47 7.42
CA LEU A 232 -16.12 12.73 7.89
C LEU A 232 -17.34 13.25 7.13
N THR A 233 -18.00 12.36 6.40
CA THR A 233 -19.29 12.66 5.79
C THR A 233 -20.29 12.96 6.92
N GLN A 234 -20.80 14.18 6.93
CA GLN A 234 -21.92 14.55 7.81
C GLN A 234 -23.19 14.15 7.08
N ASN A 235 -23.93 13.18 7.64
CA ASN A 235 -25.29 12.89 7.18
C ASN A 235 -26.25 13.99 7.69
#